data_AF-A0A6G3ZXC2-F1
#
_entry.id   AF-A0A6G3ZXC2-F1
#
_cell.length_a   1.000
_cell.length_b   1.000
_cell.length_c   1.000
_cell.angle_alpha   90.00
_cell.angle_beta   90.00
_cell.angle_gamma   90.00
#
_symmetry.space_group_name_H-M   'P 1'
#
loop_
_entity.id
_entity.type
_entity.pdbx_description
1 polymer ?
#
loop_
_entity_poly.entity_id
_entity_poly.type
_entity_poly.pdbx_seq_one_letter_code
_entity_poly.pdbx_strand_id
1 'polypeptide(L)'
;MKLIFLDIDGVMVTSRHFVQSNRYFGHEFDPECIKNLKAILDITSANIVVSSSWREGRTLKQLQSIFEINGINKVIGMIPIIDGAIRGREVKEYLNNTKELGMDISAFVIIDDEEEMGELETYLIETEFNTGITDEIKNRVIEFFSKFEETDGIS
;
A
#
# COMPACT_ATOMS: atom_id res chain seq x y z
N MET A 1 -3.38 11.89 9.62
CA MET A 1 -4.03 10.80 8.82
C MET A 1 -3.06 9.63 8.69
N LYS A 2 -3.56 8.39 8.55
CA LYS A 2 -2.73 7.19 8.38
C LYS A 2 -2.63 6.78 6.91
N LEU A 3 -1.45 6.34 6.47
CA LEU A 3 -1.21 5.91 5.08
C LEU A 3 -0.69 4.47 4.99
N ILE A 4 -1.13 3.76 3.96
CA ILE A 4 -0.52 2.52 3.49
C ILE A 4 0.09 2.80 2.12
N PHE A 5 1.40 2.65 2.00
CA PHE A 5 2.07 2.54 0.71
C PHE A 5 1.94 1.10 0.24
N LEU A 6 1.22 0.88 -0.86
CA LEU A 6 0.75 -0.45 -1.26
C LEU A 6 1.33 -0.83 -2.63
N ASP A 7 2.15 -1.89 -2.67
CA ASP A 7 2.44 -2.59 -3.92
C ASP A 7 1.23 -3.41 -4.39
N ILE A 8 1.25 -3.88 -5.63
CA ILE A 8 0.18 -4.65 -6.25
C ILE A 8 0.67 -6.03 -6.64
N ASP A 9 1.78 -6.16 -7.35
CA ASP A 9 2.31 -7.48 -7.70
C ASP A 9 2.94 -8.08 -6.44
N GLY A 10 2.69 -9.36 -6.19
CA GLY A 10 3.06 -10.04 -4.95
C GLY A 10 2.31 -9.65 -3.68
N VAL A 11 1.61 -8.51 -3.67
CA VAL A 11 0.78 -8.06 -2.53
C VAL A 11 -0.70 -8.30 -2.75
N MET A 12 -1.26 -7.79 -3.85
CA MET A 12 -2.67 -7.91 -4.22
C MET A 12 -2.87 -8.90 -5.36
N VAL A 13 -1.89 -9.03 -6.26
CA VAL A 13 -1.81 -10.03 -7.32
C VAL A 13 -0.81 -11.08 -6.87
N THR A 14 -1.27 -12.31 -6.71
CA THR A 14 -0.45 -13.40 -6.15
C THR A 14 -0.27 -14.52 -7.16
N SER A 15 0.77 -15.33 -7.03
CA SER A 15 0.96 -16.49 -7.90
C SER A 15 -0.13 -17.56 -7.70
N ARG A 16 -0.71 -17.67 -6.49
CA ARG A 16 -1.86 -18.55 -6.21
C ARG A 16 -3.16 -18.12 -6.88
N HIS A 17 -3.27 -16.85 -7.27
CA HIS A 17 -4.41 -16.27 -7.98
C HIS A 17 -3.97 -15.48 -9.22
N PHE A 18 -3.11 -16.08 -10.06
CA PHE A 18 -2.56 -15.41 -11.24
C PHE A 18 -3.51 -15.46 -12.45
N VAL A 19 -4.61 -14.71 -12.35
CA VAL A 19 -5.71 -14.68 -13.34
C VAL A 19 -5.71 -13.37 -14.10
N GLN A 20 -5.73 -13.41 -15.43
CA GLN A 20 -5.86 -12.20 -16.25
C GLN A 20 -7.23 -11.54 -16.02
N SER A 21 -7.23 -10.24 -15.70
CA SER A 21 -8.48 -9.49 -15.52
C SER A 21 -9.15 -9.23 -16.86
N ASN A 22 -10.47 -9.46 -16.91
CA ASN A 22 -11.32 -9.05 -18.02
C ASN A 22 -11.90 -7.63 -17.83
N ARG A 23 -11.61 -6.98 -16.69
CA ARG A 23 -12.18 -5.67 -16.31
C ARG A 23 -11.19 -4.52 -16.48
N TYR A 24 -9.90 -4.82 -16.52
CA TYR A 24 -8.81 -3.86 -16.67
C TYR A 24 -7.54 -4.56 -17.19
N PHE A 25 -6.59 -3.80 -17.71
CA PHE A 25 -5.31 -4.35 -18.15
C PHE A 25 -4.44 -4.70 -16.93
N GLY A 26 -4.23 -5.99 -16.69
CA GLY A 26 -3.46 -6.55 -15.58
C GLY A 26 -4.09 -7.84 -15.03
N HIS A 27 -3.60 -8.32 -13.90
CA HIS A 27 -4.16 -9.50 -13.23
C HIS A 27 -5.24 -9.12 -12.21
N GLU A 28 -6.15 -10.05 -11.94
CA GLU A 28 -7.15 -9.90 -10.88
C GLU A 28 -6.48 -9.81 -9.51
N PHE A 29 -7.06 -9.02 -8.61
CA PHE A 29 -6.65 -9.05 -7.21
C PHE A 29 -7.13 -10.36 -6.57
N ASP A 30 -6.25 -10.98 -5.80
CA ASP A 30 -6.52 -12.17 -5.01
C ASP A 30 -7.68 -11.88 -4.03
N PRO A 31 -8.78 -12.64 -4.07
CA PRO A 31 -9.93 -12.44 -3.19
C PRO A 31 -9.60 -12.45 -1.70
N GLU A 32 -8.61 -13.23 -1.27
CA GLU A 32 -8.17 -13.26 0.13
C GLU A 32 -7.44 -11.95 0.49
N CYS A 33 -6.56 -11.47 -0.38
CA CYS A 33 -5.87 -10.20 -0.19
C CYS A 33 -6.86 -9.02 -0.19
N ILE A 34 -7.90 -9.02 -1.04
CA ILE A 34 -8.99 -8.03 -1.01
C ILE A 34 -9.69 -8.04 0.35
N LYS A 35 -10.08 -9.23 0.85
CA LYS A 35 -10.77 -9.37 2.14
C LYS A 35 -9.90 -8.81 3.28
N ASN A 36 -8.62 -9.16 3.28
CA ASN A 36 -7.69 -8.75 4.34
C ASN A 36 -7.37 -7.25 4.27
N LEU A 37 -7.13 -6.70 3.08
CA LEU A 37 -6.93 -5.26 2.90
C LEU A 37 -8.15 -4.47 3.36
N LYS A 38 -9.38 -4.89 3.03
CA LYS A 38 -10.59 -4.24 3.52
C LYS A 38 -10.66 -4.22 5.04
N ALA A 39 -10.36 -5.34 5.69
CA ALA A 39 -10.30 -5.41 7.15
C ALA A 39 -9.26 -4.46 7.75
N ILE A 40 -8.06 -4.36 7.14
CA ILE A 40 -7.05 -3.36 7.54
C ILE A 40 -7.63 -1.96 7.45
N LEU A 41 -8.22 -1.59 6.30
CA LEU A 41 -8.74 -0.25 6.05
C LEU A 41 -9.89 0.12 6.99
N ASP A 42 -10.78 -0.84 7.28
CA ASP A 42 -11.91 -0.64 8.18
C ASP A 42 -11.46 -0.42 9.63
N ILE A 43 -10.45 -1.18 10.10
CA ILE A 43 -9.93 -1.08 11.48
C ILE A 43 -9.05 0.15 11.65
N THR A 44 -8.14 0.40 10.72
CA THR A 44 -7.10 1.43 10.86
C THR A 44 -7.56 2.79 10.36
N SER A 45 -8.63 2.84 9.55
CA SER A 45 -9.06 4.03 8.82
C SER A 45 -7.96 4.63 7.91
N ALA A 46 -6.94 3.86 7.53
CA ALA A 46 -5.86 4.32 6.67
C ALA A 46 -6.33 4.59 5.24
N ASN A 47 -5.60 5.46 4.55
CA ASN A 47 -5.73 5.68 3.11
C ASN A 47 -4.59 4.99 2.37
N ILE A 48 -4.79 4.70 1.07
CA ILE A 48 -3.81 4.02 0.22
C ILE A 48 -3.10 5.05 -0.66
N VAL A 49 -1.78 4.93 -0.71
CA VAL A 49 -0.92 5.50 -1.75
C VAL A 49 -0.32 4.35 -2.53
N VAL A 50 -0.54 4.29 -3.84
CA VAL A 50 0.00 3.19 -4.66
C VAL A 50 1.52 3.37 -4.81
N SER A 51 2.29 2.37 -4.39
CA SER A 51 3.74 2.29 -4.58
C SER A 51 4.17 1.40 -5.75
N SER A 52 3.25 0.61 -6.31
CA SER A 52 3.54 -0.32 -7.41
C SER A 52 3.93 0.30 -8.74
N SER A 53 4.71 -0.45 -9.53
CA SER A 53 5.01 -0.19 -10.94
C SER A 53 3.74 -0.07 -11.80
N TRP A 54 2.58 -0.51 -11.32
CA TRP A 54 1.29 -0.27 -11.98
C TRP A 54 0.97 1.22 -12.19
N ARG A 55 1.63 2.12 -11.44
CA ARG A 55 1.58 3.57 -11.66
C ARG A 55 2.21 4.00 -12.99
N GLU A 56 3.12 3.21 -13.54
CA GLU A 56 3.72 3.45 -14.85
C GLU A 56 2.66 3.32 -15.96
N GLY A 57 2.48 4.39 -16.72
CA GLY A 57 1.49 4.44 -17.79
C GLY A 57 0.03 4.52 -17.32
N ARG A 58 -0.24 4.69 -16.01
CA ARG A 58 -1.59 4.90 -15.47
C ARG A 58 -1.70 6.22 -14.72
N THR A 59 -2.84 6.88 -14.87
CA THR A 59 -3.23 8.01 -14.03
C THR A 59 -3.75 7.52 -12.68
N LEU A 60 -3.70 8.37 -11.66
CA LEU A 60 -4.30 8.10 -10.35
C LEU A 60 -5.77 7.67 -10.48
N LYS A 61 -6.55 8.31 -11.36
CA LYS A 61 -7.96 7.97 -11.58
C LYS A 61 -8.13 6.54 -12.14
N GLN A 62 -7.23 6.09 -13.00
CA GLN A 62 -7.26 4.71 -13.51
C GLN A 62 -6.93 3.71 -12.41
N LEU A 63 -5.96 4.02 -11.54
CA LEU A 63 -5.67 3.19 -10.37
C LEU A 63 -6.87 3.15 -9.41
N GLN A 64 -7.47 4.30 -9.08
CA GLN A 64 -8.69 4.38 -8.27
C GLN A 64 -9.80 3.49 -8.84
N SER A 65 -10.08 3.57 -10.15
CA SER A 65 -11.09 2.72 -10.79
C SER A 65 -10.82 1.21 -10.61
N ILE A 66 -9.56 0.77 -10.66
CA ILE A 66 -9.18 -0.64 -10.45
C ILE A 66 -9.51 -1.07 -9.01
N PHE A 67 -9.15 -0.26 -8.02
CA PHE A 67 -9.48 -0.54 -6.62
C PHE A 67 -11.00 -0.49 -6.36
N GLU A 68 -11.70 0.50 -6.92
CA GLU A 68 -13.15 0.68 -6.76
C GLU A 68 -13.95 -0.50 -7.32
N ILE A 69 -13.51 -1.04 -8.46
CA ILE A 69 -14.07 -2.25 -9.09
C ILE A 69 -13.98 -3.48 -8.17
N ASN A 70 -12.99 -3.50 -7.28
CA ASN A 70 -12.77 -4.50 -6.24
C ASN A 70 -13.40 -4.09 -4.88
N GLY A 71 -14.16 -2.99 -4.87
CA GLY A 71 -14.85 -2.45 -3.69
C GLY A 71 -13.93 -1.78 -2.69
N ILE A 72 -12.82 -1.20 -3.13
CA ILE A 72 -11.86 -0.44 -2.32
C ILE A 72 -11.80 1.00 -2.85
N ASN A 73 -12.13 1.96 -1.98
CA ASN A 73 -12.33 3.37 -2.33
C ASN A 73 -11.53 4.28 -1.40
N LYS A 74 -10.31 3.85 -1.05
CA LYS A 74 -9.38 4.53 -0.14
C LYS A 74 -8.09 5.01 -0.80
N VAL A 75 -7.95 4.88 -2.13
CA VAL A 75 -6.76 5.31 -2.86
C VAL A 75 -6.78 6.82 -3.05
N ILE A 76 -5.81 7.52 -2.44
CA ILE A 76 -5.72 8.99 -2.45
C ILE A 76 -4.54 9.51 -3.25
N GLY A 77 -3.59 8.64 -3.61
CA GLY A 77 -2.38 9.05 -4.31
C GLY A 77 -1.59 7.87 -4.88
N MET A 78 -0.49 8.22 -5.54
CA MET A 78 0.56 7.30 -5.98
C MET A 78 1.90 8.01 -5.79
N ILE A 79 2.95 7.25 -5.49
CA ILE A 79 4.30 7.81 -5.33
C ILE A 79 4.83 8.33 -6.69
N PRO A 80 5.78 9.29 -6.69
CA PRO A 80 6.43 9.71 -7.94
C PRO A 80 7.22 8.55 -8.56
N ILE A 81 7.53 8.67 -9.86
CA ILE A 81 8.50 7.80 -10.53
C ILE A 81 9.82 8.57 -10.59
N ILE A 82 10.88 8.02 -10.00
CA ILE A 82 12.21 8.63 -10.00
C ILE A 82 13.19 7.66 -10.68
N ASP A 83 13.71 8.07 -11.84
CA ASP A 83 14.62 7.22 -12.63
C ASP A 83 15.86 6.80 -11.82
N GLY A 84 16.15 5.50 -11.82
CA GLY A 84 17.25 4.90 -11.07
C GLY A 84 17.14 4.95 -9.54
N ALA A 85 15.97 5.27 -8.99
CA ALA A 85 15.74 5.24 -7.55
C ALA A 85 15.15 3.91 -7.08
N ILE A 86 15.54 3.50 -5.86
CA ILE A 86 14.85 2.43 -5.13
C ILE A 86 13.46 2.92 -4.66
N ARG A 87 12.55 1.97 -4.42
CA ARG A 87 11.16 2.26 -4.00
C ARG A 87 11.10 3.13 -2.75
N GLY A 88 11.92 2.85 -1.75
CA GLY A 88 11.98 3.63 -0.51
C GLY A 88 12.27 5.13 -0.75
N ARG A 89 13.05 5.47 -1.78
CA ARG A 89 13.34 6.87 -2.11
C ARG A 89 12.13 7.59 -2.69
N GLU A 90 11.33 6.91 -3.51
CA GLU A 90 10.09 7.46 -4.07
C GLU A 90 9.03 7.65 -2.98
N VAL A 91 8.92 6.71 -2.03
CA VAL A 91 8.07 6.85 -0.84
C VAL A 91 8.49 8.05 0.00
N LYS A 92 9.79 8.19 0.27
CA LYS A 92 10.34 9.34 1.01
C LYS A 92 10.05 10.67 0.31
N GLU A 93 10.18 10.72 -1.01
CA GLU A 93 9.86 11.89 -1.81
C GLU A 93 8.37 12.26 -1.71
N TYR A 94 7.48 11.26 -1.76
CA TYR A 94 6.05 11.49 -1.52
C TYR A 94 5.80 12.09 -0.13
N LEU A 95 6.40 11.52 0.92
CA LEU A 95 6.28 12.02 2.30
C LEU A 95 6.77 13.47 2.43
N ASN A 96 7.91 13.82 1.85
CA ASN A 96 8.43 15.20 1.86
C ASN A 96 7.45 16.17 1.19
N ASN A 97 6.95 15.82 0.00
CA ASN A 97 5.99 16.66 -0.73
C ASN A 97 4.69 16.85 0.06
N THR A 98 4.18 15.81 0.70
CA THR A 98 2.96 15.95 1.55
C THR A 98 3.19 16.86 2.76
N LYS A 99 4.38 16.81 3.37
CA LYS A 99 4.75 17.70 4.48
C LYS A 99 4.82 19.16 4.03
N GLU A 100 5.39 19.43 2.86
CA GLU A 100 5.43 20.78 2.28
C GLU A 100 4.02 21.34 1.98
N LEU A 101 3.08 20.46 1.61
CA LEU A 101 1.68 20.79 1.39
C LEU A 101 0.87 20.92 2.70
N GLY A 102 1.49 20.74 3.87
CA GLY A 102 0.83 20.85 5.17
C GLY A 102 -0.11 19.68 5.50
N MET A 103 0.05 18.53 4.84
CA MET A 103 -0.69 17.33 5.19
C MET A 103 -0.15 16.73 6.49
N ASP A 104 -1.04 16.52 7.45
CA ASP A 104 -0.71 15.85 8.70
C ASP A 104 -0.78 14.32 8.51
N ILE A 105 0.37 13.67 8.37
CA ILE A 105 0.51 12.21 8.33
C ILE A 105 1.01 11.76 9.71
N SER A 106 0.13 11.09 10.45
CA SER A 106 0.39 10.67 11.83
C SER A 106 1.09 9.32 11.92
N ALA A 107 0.89 8.45 10.92
CA ALA A 107 1.61 7.18 10.79
C ALA A 107 1.52 6.67 9.35
N PHE A 108 2.49 5.86 8.93
CA PHE A 108 2.43 5.13 7.67
C PHE A 108 3.09 3.77 7.75
N VAL A 109 2.70 2.86 6.88
CA VAL A 109 3.30 1.54 6.70
C VAL A 109 3.47 1.25 5.20
N ILE A 110 4.44 0.42 4.86
CA ILE A 110 4.68 -0.06 3.50
C ILE A 110 4.35 -1.54 3.44
N ILE A 111 3.57 -1.97 2.44
CA ILE A 111 3.26 -3.38 2.18
C ILE A 111 3.75 -3.68 0.76
N ASP A 112 4.78 -4.50 0.67
CA ASP A 112 5.52 -4.80 -0.57
C ASP A 112 6.08 -6.24 -0.45
N ASP A 113 6.37 -6.90 -1.56
CA ASP A 113 7.11 -8.18 -1.59
C ASP A 113 8.60 -7.98 -1.92
N GLU A 114 9.04 -6.75 -2.20
CA GLU A 114 10.43 -6.39 -2.40
C GLU A 114 11.02 -5.63 -1.17
N GLU A 115 12.27 -5.94 -0.81
CA GLU A 115 12.99 -5.34 0.34
C GLU A 115 13.73 -4.00 0.01
N GLU A 116 13.46 -3.35 -1.12
CA GLU A 116 14.22 -2.15 -1.53
C GLU A 116 13.71 -0.83 -0.89
N MET A 117 13.67 -0.77 0.45
CA MET A 117 13.12 0.38 1.20
C MET A 117 14.17 1.30 1.83
N GLY A 118 15.44 0.89 1.89
CA GLY A 118 16.54 1.72 2.36
C GLY A 118 16.36 2.17 3.83
N GLU A 119 16.25 3.47 4.09
CA GLU A 119 16.00 3.96 5.46
C GLU A 119 14.59 3.69 5.96
N LEU A 120 13.66 3.29 5.08
CA LEU A 120 12.27 3.00 5.41
C LEU A 120 12.02 1.52 5.71
N GLU A 121 13.07 0.71 5.80
CA GLU A 121 13.00 -0.73 6.06
C GLU A 121 12.16 -1.07 7.30
N THR A 122 12.26 -0.28 8.37
CA THR A 122 11.50 -0.54 9.61
C THR A 122 9.99 -0.29 9.47
N TYR A 123 9.55 0.31 8.36
CA TYR A 123 8.14 0.54 8.03
C TYR A 123 7.60 -0.50 7.05
N LEU A 124 8.45 -1.41 6.55
CA LEU A 124 8.07 -2.48 5.64
C LEU A 124 7.41 -3.64 6.39
N ILE A 125 6.25 -4.04 5.91
CA ILE A 125 5.64 -5.33 6.20
C ILE A 125 5.70 -6.13 4.90
N GLU A 126 6.77 -6.92 4.80
CA GLU A 126 7.05 -7.76 3.65
C GLU A 126 6.00 -8.87 3.48
N THR A 127 5.59 -9.09 2.24
CA THR A 127 4.71 -10.18 1.80
C THR A 127 5.46 -11.15 0.90
N GLU A 128 4.84 -12.28 0.55
CA GLU A 128 5.42 -13.21 -0.42
C GLU A 128 4.59 -13.20 -1.71
N PHE A 129 5.26 -13.24 -2.87
CA PHE A 129 4.59 -13.29 -4.19
C PHE A 129 3.50 -14.38 -4.29
N ASN A 130 3.68 -15.49 -3.58
CA ASN A 130 2.70 -16.58 -3.58
C ASN A 130 1.42 -16.28 -2.79
N THR A 131 1.48 -15.45 -1.75
CA THR A 131 0.39 -15.34 -0.76
C THR A 131 -0.13 -13.92 -0.56
N GLY A 132 0.70 -12.90 -0.77
CA GLY A 132 0.33 -11.50 -0.58
C GLY A 132 -0.18 -11.19 0.83
N ILE A 133 -1.24 -10.39 0.92
CA ILE A 133 -1.83 -10.02 2.22
C ILE A 133 -2.61 -11.19 2.83
N THR A 134 -1.94 -12.01 3.63
CA THR A 134 -2.55 -13.06 4.46
C THR A 134 -3.18 -12.50 5.74
N ASP A 135 -3.86 -13.34 6.52
CA ASP A 135 -4.35 -12.98 7.86
C ASP A 135 -3.21 -12.55 8.80
N GLU A 136 -2.01 -13.12 8.66
CA GLU A 136 -0.83 -12.74 9.44
C GLU A 136 -0.35 -11.33 9.07
N ILE A 137 -0.19 -11.05 7.77
CA ILE A 137 0.19 -9.72 7.28
C ILE A 137 -0.81 -8.67 7.74
N LYS A 138 -2.11 -8.96 7.60
CA LYS A 138 -3.19 -8.10 8.10
C LYS A 138 -3.03 -7.78 9.58
N ASN A 139 -2.78 -8.77 10.42
CA ASN A 139 -2.60 -8.57 11.86
C ASN A 139 -1.35 -7.74 12.16
N ARG A 140 -0.22 -8.00 11.48
CA ARG A 140 1.01 -7.20 11.61
C ARG A 140 0.77 -5.73 11.27
N VAL A 141 0.02 -5.44 10.21
CA VAL A 141 -0.33 -4.06 9.82
C VAL A 141 -1.18 -3.36 10.87
N ILE A 142 -2.19 -4.05 11.41
CA ILE A 142 -3.05 -3.49 12.47
C ILE A 142 -2.22 -3.20 13.72
N GLU A 143 -1.41 -4.16 14.17
CA GLU A 143 -0.54 -4.00 15.34
C GLU A 143 0.47 -2.87 15.13
N PHE A 144 1.02 -2.75 13.92
CA PHE A 144 1.93 -1.67 13.56
C PHE A 144 1.27 -0.31 13.83
N PHE A 145 0.04 -0.09 13.35
CA PHE A 145 -0.67 1.17 13.59
C PHE A 145 -1.09 1.41 15.04
N SER A 146 -1.41 0.36 15.81
CA SER A 146 -1.77 0.49 17.23
C SER A 146 -0.62 1.03 18.08
N LYS A 147 0.63 0.68 17.74
CA LYS A 147 1.83 1.17 18.47
C LYS A 147 2.00 2.69 18.41
N PHE A 148 1.55 3.34 17.33
CA PHE A 148 1.61 4.80 17.19
C PHE A 148 0.52 5.50 18.03
N GLU A 149 -0.62 4.85 18.28
CA GLU A 149 -1.68 5.42 19.11
C GLU A 149 -1.29 5.44 20.60
N GLU A 150 -0.48 4.48 21.04
CA GLU A 150 0.01 4.41 22.43
C GLU A 150 1.08 5.47 22.72
N THR A 151 1.89 5.87 21.73
CA THR A 151 2.94 6.87 21.90
C THR A 151 2.41 8.30 21.97
N ASP A 152 1.28 8.60 21.29
CA ASP A 152 0.64 9.92 21.33
C ASP A 152 -0.18 10.15 22.62
N GLY A 153 -0.48 9.08 23.37
CA GLY A 153 -1.16 9.12 24.67
C GLY A 153 -0.26 9.46 25.86
N ILE A 154 1.03 9.69 25.64
CA ILE A 154 2.02 10.14 26.63
C ILE A 154 2.57 11.50 26.15
N SER A 155 1.73 12.52 26.11
CA SER A 155 2.16 13.92 25.98
C SER A 155 1.35 14.85 26.89
#